data_AF-A0A914D245-F1
#
_entry.id   AF-A0A914D245-F1
#
_cell.length_a   1.000
_cell.length_b   1.000
_cell.length_c   1.000
_cell.angle_alpha   90.00
_cell.angle_beta   90.00
_cell.angle_gamma   90.00
#
_symmetry.space_group_name_H-M   'P 1'
#
loop_
_entity.id
_entity.type
_entity.pdbx_description
1 polymer ?
#
loop_
_entity_poly.entity_id
_entity_poly.type
_entity_poly.pdbx_seq_one_letter_code
_entity_poly.pdbx_strand_id
1 'polypeptide(L)'
;MVGNGDCDGSYEEWNMLECSYIALVQGWPFLCQKDPTTGNTMKRKMPALLRSEMNDNQELKASKNIPVESGVDDRDNHEAGDGWVLDDRMRRMLMELQRHWLGDYRQSREKVLVEITERIHTEFLADQQKTRTELLTQFKDELDTMRQNIDATNQEEKQMEIDKREEQHRKDISVIKKKQWCWQCESEAIYFCCWNTSYCSVECQQKHWAMHTKYCKRKRPQGQRLQNPC
;
A
#
# COMPACT_ATOMS: atom_id res chain seq x y z
N MET A 1 12.48 39.95 18.46
CA MET A 1 12.18 39.83 17.02
C MET A 1 13.28 38.96 16.43
N VAL A 2 13.01 37.67 16.23
CA VAL A 2 13.95 36.74 15.58
C VAL A 2 13.22 36.23 14.36
N GLY A 3 13.84 36.47 13.19
CA GLY A 3 13.19 36.46 11.88
C GLY A 3 12.58 35.12 11.49
N ASN A 4 11.45 35.20 10.79
CA ASN A 4 10.94 34.12 9.96
C ASN A 4 11.96 33.86 8.85
N GLY A 5 12.82 32.85 9.04
CA GLY A 5 13.67 32.32 7.99
C GLY A 5 12.83 31.49 7.02
N ASP A 6 12.52 32.10 5.88
CA ASP A 6 12.05 31.42 4.68
C ASP A 6 13.07 30.34 4.30
N CYS A 7 12.57 29.12 4.06
CA CYS A 7 13.38 28.00 3.59
C CYS A 7 13.54 28.12 2.08
N ASP A 8 14.37 29.06 1.63
CA ASP A 8 14.85 29.07 0.25
C ASP A 8 15.88 27.94 0.08
N GLY A 9 15.42 26.85 -0.54
CA GLY A 9 16.06 26.34 -1.76
C GLY A 9 17.44 25.68 -1.71
N SER A 10 18.06 25.33 -0.58
CA SER A 10 19.37 24.61 -0.64
C SER A 10 19.68 23.62 0.49
N TYR A 11 18.73 22.77 0.88
CA TYR A 11 19.00 21.69 1.83
C TYR A 11 18.62 20.33 1.25
N GLU A 12 19.45 19.83 0.32
CA GLU A 12 19.39 18.43 -0.14
C GLU A 12 20.08 17.43 0.80
N GLU A 13 20.65 17.85 1.93
CA GLU A 13 21.61 17.01 2.66
C GLU A 13 21.24 16.61 4.09
N TRP A 14 20.00 16.78 4.52
CA TRP A 14 19.55 16.24 5.82
C TRP A 14 18.34 15.32 5.66
N ASN A 15 18.49 14.06 6.05
CA ASN A 15 17.39 13.11 6.07
C ASN A 15 16.35 13.53 7.13
N MET A 16 15.09 13.10 6.97
CA MET A 16 13.97 13.40 7.87
C MET A 16 14.27 13.06 9.34
N LEU A 17 15.11 12.04 9.57
CA LEU A 17 15.60 11.65 10.89
C LEU A 17 16.54 12.69 11.50
N GLU A 18 17.40 13.31 10.69
CA GLU A 18 18.37 14.31 11.17
C GLU A 18 17.69 15.66 11.44
N CYS A 19 16.74 16.07 10.60
CA CYS A 19 15.89 17.24 10.90
C CYS A 19 15.05 17.04 12.17
N SER A 20 14.53 15.82 12.39
CA SER A 20 13.79 15.49 13.60
C SER A 20 14.69 15.45 14.84
N TYR A 21 15.91 14.94 14.71
CA TYR A 21 16.93 14.92 15.76
C TYR A 21 17.36 16.35 16.14
N ILE A 22 17.62 17.22 15.16
CA ILE A 22 17.97 18.63 15.42
C ILE A 22 16.80 19.36 16.08
N ALA A 23 15.56 19.13 15.65
CA ALA A 23 14.38 19.73 16.29
C ALA A 23 14.21 19.27 17.75
N LEU A 24 14.48 18.00 18.04
CA LEU A 24 14.47 17.43 19.40
C LEU A 24 15.62 17.95 20.28
N VAL A 25 16.81 18.10 19.72
CA VAL A 25 18.01 18.52 20.49
C VAL A 25 18.04 20.03 20.72
N GLN A 26 17.57 20.83 19.76
CA GLN A 26 17.61 22.30 19.82
C GLN A 26 16.27 22.95 20.23
N GLY A 27 15.26 22.15 20.56
CA GLY A 27 13.99 22.64 21.13
C GLY A 27 13.13 23.45 20.16
N TRP A 28 13.16 23.13 18.88
CA TRP A 28 12.38 23.86 17.88
C TRP A 28 10.90 23.44 17.92
N PRO A 29 9.94 24.37 17.86
CA PRO A 29 8.52 24.06 18.07
C PRO A 29 7.80 23.39 16.87
N PHE A 30 8.56 22.89 15.89
CA PHE A 30 8.05 22.40 14.61
C PHE A 30 8.67 21.05 14.22
N LEU A 31 7.89 20.19 13.57
CA LEU A 31 8.33 18.96 12.91
C LEU A 31 8.39 19.18 11.40
N CYS A 32 9.41 18.59 10.76
CA CYS A 32 9.53 18.56 9.31
C CYS A 32 8.81 17.31 8.77
N GLN A 33 7.77 17.50 7.96
CA GLN A 33 6.97 16.40 7.40
C GLN A 33 6.81 16.60 5.89
N LYS A 34 6.81 15.50 5.12
CA LYS A 34 6.54 15.55 3.68
C LYS A 34 5.04 15.71 3.42
N ASP A 35 4.69 16.62 2.53
CA ASP A 35 3.34 16.81 2.03
C ASP A 35 2.91 15.56 1.22
N PRO A 36 1.81 14.89 1.57
CA PRO A 36 1.40 13.64 0.94
C PRO A 36 0.90 13.80 -0.51
N THR A 37 0.63 15.03 -0.96
CA THR A 37 0.17 15.36 -2.32
C THR A 37 1.28 15.86 -3.23
N THR A 38 2.25 16.61 -2.70
CA THR A 38 3.31 17.25 -3.50
C THR A 38 4.70 16.69 -3.25
N GLY A 39 4.91 15.90 -2.18
CA GLY A 39 6.21 15.33 -1.82
C GLY A 39 7.21 16.33 -1.21
N ASN A 40 6.87 17.62 -1.19
CA ASN A 40 7.70 18.68 -0.63
C ASN A 40 7.71 18.67 0.91
N THR A 41 8.83 19.08 1.49
CA THR A 41 8.99 19.19 2.95
C THR A 41 8.31 20.45 3.48
N MET A 42 7.45 20.29 4.49
CA MET A 42 6.71 21.36 5.15
C MET A 42 6.93 21.33 6.66
N LYS A 43 6.93 22.51 7.28
CA LYS A 43 6.96 22.68 8.75
C LYS A 43 5.55 22.58 9.33
N ARG A 44 5.34 21.65 10.26
CA ARG A 44 4.09 21.53 11.05
C ARG A 44 4.34 21.78 12.52
N LYS A 45 3.37 22.41 13.19
CA LYS A 45 3.43 22.70 14.63
C LYS A 45 3.43 21.39 15.42
N MET A 46 4.37 21.25 16.36
CA MET A 46 4.46 20.03 17.17
C MET A 46 3.19 19.77 18.00
N PRO A 47 2.74 18.51 18.13
CA PRO A 47 1.64 18.14 19.02
C PRO A 47 1.94 18.49 20.48
N ALA A 48 0.90 18.88 21.23
CA ALA A 48 1.04 19.35 22.61
C ALA A 48 1.62 18.29 23.57
N LEU A 49 1.32 17.00 23.33
CA LEU A 49 1.84 15.88 24.12
C LEU A 49 3.37 15.77 24.07
N LEU A 50 3.94 15.85 22.86
CA LEU A 50 5.39 15.77 22.66
C LEU A 50 6.13 16.97 23.28
N ARG A 51 5.47 18.14 23.33
CA ARG A 51 6.00 19.36 23.97
C ARG A 51 6.04 19.22 25.50
N SER A 52 5.10 18.50 26.10
CA SER A 52 5.10 18.21 27.54
C SER A 52 6.27 17.31 27.94
N GLU A 53 6.49 16.24 27.19
CA GLU A 53 7.57 15.27 27.44
C GLU A 53 8.98 15.90 27.34
N MET A 54 9.14 16.95 26.53
CA MET A 54 10.40 17.69 26.42
C MET A 54 10.66 18.61 27.62
N ASN A 55 9.61 19.22 28.18
CA ASN A 55 9.72 20.03 29.40
C ASN A 55 10.03 19.15 30.63
N ASP A 56 9.40 17.97 30.71
CA ASP A 56 9.64 17.00 31.79
C ASP A 56 11.09 16.46 31.75
N ASN A 57 11.64 16.26 30.54
CA ASN A 57 13.06 15.92 30.35
C ASN A 57 14.02 17.06 30.72
N GLN A 58 13.58 18.31 30.64
CA GLN A 58 14.40 19.47 31.01
C GLN A 58 14.43 19.67 32.54
N GLU A 59 13.32 19.38 33.24
CA GLU A 59 13.25 19.33 34.71
C GLU A 59 14.07 18.17 35.30
N LEU A 60 14.10 17.00 34.63
CA LEU A 60 14.95 15.85 34.99
C LEU A 60 16.46 16.12 34.78
N LYS A 61 16.83 17.02 33.87
CA LYS A 61 18.21 17.49 33.70
C LYS A 61 18.61 18.52 34.76
N ALA A 62 17.68 19.35 35.22
CA ALA A 62 17.90 20.31 36.30
C ALA A 62 18.10 19.62 37.67
N SER A 63 17.42 18.50 37.92
CA SER A 63 17.51 17.72 39.16
C SER A 63 18.78 16.84 39.26
N LYS A 64 19.61 16.79 38.21
CA LYS A 64 20.92 16.09 38.22
C LYS A 64 22.10 16.95 38.66
N ASN A 65 21.93 18.26 38.86
CA ASN A 65 22.94 19.14 39.46
C ASN A 65 22.59 19.41 40.93
N ILE A 66 22.85 18.43 41.80
CA ILE A 66 22.97 18.69 43.23
C ILE A 66 24.45 18.99 43.50
N PRO A 67 24.82 20.21 43.94
CA PRO A 67 26.18 20.48 44.37
C PRO A 67 26.50 19.57 45.57
N VAL A 68 27.56 18.76 45.46
CA VAL A 68 28.17 18.14 46.63
C VAL A 68 28.91 19.27 47.35
N GLU A 69 28.28 19.88 48.36
CA GLU A 69 28.99 20.75 49.29
C GLU A 69 30.02 19.92 50.05
N SER A 70 31.27 20.00 49.59
CA SER A 70 32.44 19.68 50.41
C SER A 70 32.67 20.83 51.38
N GLY A 71 32.00 20.79 52.53
CA GLY A 71 32.19 21.72 53.64
C GLY A 71 32.33 20.95 54.94
N VAL A 72 33.56 20.57 55.29
CA VAL A 72 33.89 20.23 56.68
C VAL A 72 34.48 21.51 57.28
N ASP A 73 33.63 22.22 58.04
CA ASP A 73 33.99 23.42 58.79
C ASP A 73 34.72 22.96 60.07
N ASP A 74 36.03 23.16 60.14
CA ASP A 74 36.83 22.98 61.35
C ASP A 74 36.47 24.11 62.34
N ARG A 75 35.58 23.80 63.30
CA ARG A 75 35.40 24.63 64.50
C ARG A 75 35.49 23.79 65.75
N ASP A 76 36.59 24.01 66.48
CA ASP A 76 36.83 23.54 67.83
C ASP A 76 35.70 23.93 68.78
N ASN A 77 35.15 22.96 69.51
CA ASN A 77 34.59 23.19 70.83
C ASN A 77 34.73 21.93 71.68
N HIS A 78 35.61 21.99 72.69
CA HIS A 78 35.69 21.04 73.79
C HIS A 78 34.54 21.31 74.76
N GLU A 79 33.72 20.31 75.11
CA GLU A 79 33.53 19.86 76.50
C GLU A 79 32.66 18.59 76.62
N ALA A 80 32.89 17.87 77.72
CA ALA A 80 32.68 16.43 77.91
C ALA A 80 31.23 15.91 77.85
N GLY A 81 31.08 14.74 77.23
CA GLY A 81 29.94 13.83 77.41
C GLY A 81 30.25 12.48 76.73
N ASP A 82 30.52 11.46 77.54
CA ASP A 82 30.89 10.06 77.23
C ASP A 82 30.57 9.60 75.78
N GLY A 83 31.47 9.92 74.87
CA GLY A 83 31.37 9.57 73.46
C GLY A 83 32.14 8.29 73.23
N TRP A 84 31.47 7.24 72.75
CA TRP A 84 32.14 6.07 72.18
C TRP A 84 33.10 6.56 71.09
N VAL A 85 34.39 6.71 71.40
CA VAL A 85 35.40 7.01 70.39
C VAL A 85 35.57 5.73 69.58
N LEU A 86 34.74 5.60 68.54
CA LEU A 86 34.89 4.56 67.53
C LEU A 86 36.33 4.62 67.02
N ASP A 87 37.09 3.55 67.29
CA ASP A 87 38.48 3.40 66.86
C ASP A 87 38.60 3.79 65.38
N ASP A 88 39.62 4.58 65.05
CA ASP A 88 39.80 5.18 63.71
C ASP A 88 39.91 4.10 62.62
N ARG A 89 40.42 2.92 62.97
CA ARG A 89 40.39 1.71 62.14
C ARG A 89 38.97 1.19 61.92
N MET A 90 38.15 1.13 62.96
CA MET A 90 36.76 0.69 62.89
C MET A 90 35.89 1.67 62.08
N ARG A 91 36.13 2.97 62.23
CA ARG A 91 35.50 4.02 61.39
C ARG A 91 35.83 3.83 59.91
N ARG A 92 37.09 3.56 59.56
CA ARG A 92 37.49 3.25 58.17
C ARG A 92 36.80 2.00 57.61
N MET A 93 36.73 0.92 58.40
CA MET A 93 36.05 -0.31 57.98
C MET A 93 34.55 -0.09 57.75
N LEU A 94 33.89 0.68 58.61
CA LEU A 94 32.47 1.04 58.45
C LEU A 94 32.23 1.93 57.21
N MET A 95 33.10 2.91 56.96
CA MET A 95 33.02 3.77 55.77
C MET A 95 33.26 2.98 54.47
N GLU A 96 34.18 2.00 54.47
CA GLU A 96 34.41 1.11 53.32
C GLU A 96 33.20 0.24 53.05
N LEU A 97 32.64 -0.38 54.09
CA LEU A 97 31.45 -1.21 53.96
C LEU A 97 30.24 -0.40 53.46
N GLN A 98 30.05 0.81 53.99
CA GLN A 98 29.00 1.73 53.54
C GLN A 98 29.21 2.11 52.07
N ARG A 99 30.44 2.42 51.65
CA ARG A 99 30.75 2.78 50.25
C ARG A 99 30.52 1.60 49.31
N HIS A 100 30.99 0.42 49.68
CA HIS A 100 30.79 -0.81 48.91
C HIS A 100 29.31 -1.12 48.74
N TRP A 101 28.55 -1.11 49.84
CA TRP A 101 27.12 -1.42 49.80
C TRP A 101 26.30 -0.40 48.99
N LEU A 102 26.58 0.91 49.15
CA LEU A 102 25.92 1.94 48.34
C LEU A 102 26.31 1.85 46.86
N GLY A 103 27.57 1.50 46.57
CA GLY A 103 28.06 1.26 45.21
C GLY A 103 27.35 0.08 44.55
N ASP A 104 27.30 -1.06 45.22
CA ASP A 104 26.64 -2.28 44.76
C ASP A 104 25.14 -2.09 44.57
N TYR A 105 24.48 -1.38 45.49
CA TYR A 105 23.06 -1.08 45.38
C TYR A 105 22.78 -0.18 44.17
N ARG A 106 23.60 0.87 43.97
CA ARG A 106 23.50 1.75 42.79
C ARG A 106 23.71 0.96 41.49
N GLN A 107 24.74 0.11 41.43
CA GLN A 107 25.06 -0.64 40.23
C GLN A 107 23.99 -1.69 39.91
N SER A 108 23.53 -2.43 40.92
CA SER A 108 22.44 -3.41 40.78
C SER A 108 21.16 -2.75 40.27
N ARG A 109 20.80 -1.58 40.81
CA ARG A 109 19.63 -0.81 40.36
C ARG A 109 19.79 -0.34 38.90
N GLU A 110 20.95 0.18 38.54
CA GLU A 110 21.23 0.65 37.18
C GLU A 110 21.17 -0.50 36.17
N LYS A 111 21.76 -1.65 36.49
CA LYS A 111 21.70 -2.87 35.66
C LYS A 111 20.26 -3.29 35.38
N VAL A 112 19.43 -3.42 36.43
CA VAL A 112 18.02 -3.83 36.27
C VAL A 112 17.23 -2.81 35.44
N LEU A 113 17.48 -1.51 35.61
CA LEU A 113 16.82 -0.47 34.80
C LEU A 113 17.19 -0.56 33.32
N VAL A 114 18.46 -0.79 33.00
CA VAL A 114 18.93 -0.99 31.62
C VAL A 114 18.30 -2.25 31.02
N GLU A 115 18.38 -3.38 31.72
CA GLU A 115 17.82 -4.66 31.26
C GLU A 115 16.32 -4.58 30.96
N ILE A 116 15.54 -3.96 31.86
CA ILE A 116 14.10 -3.79 31.64
C ILE A 116 13.83 -2.86 30.44
N THR A 117 14.58 -1.77 30.32
CA THR A 117 14.42 -0.81 29.21
C THR A 117 14.74 -1.46 27.88
N GLU A 118 15.85 -2.20 27.79
CA GLU A 118 16.25 -2.94 26.60
C GLU A 118 15.20 -3.99 26.23
N ARG A 119 14.71 -4.76 27.21
CA ARG A 119 13.67 -5.76 26.97
C ARG A 119 12.40 -5.14 26.38
N ILE A 120 11.87 -4.10 27.02
CA ILE A 120 10.67 -3.41 26.53
C ILE A 120 10.90 -2.82 25.13
N HIS A 121 12.08 -2.24 24.88
CA HIS A 121 12.40 -1.69 23.57
C HIS A 121 12.42 -2.78 22.48
N THR A 122 13.03 -3.94 22.77
CA THR A 122 13.06 -5.07 21.82
C THR A 122 11.67 -5.64 21.55
N GLU A 123 10.84 -5.80 22.59
CA GLU A 123 9.45 -6.25 22.47
C GLU A 123 8.63 -5.28 21.63
N PHE A 124 8.75 -3.98 21.88
CA PHE A 124 8.04 -2.95 21.10
C PHE A 124 8.41 -2.95 19.61
N LEU A 125 9.70 -3.07 19.29
CA LEU A 125 10.14 -3.14 17.89
C LEU A 125 9.66 -4.42 17.20
N ALA A 126 9.68 -5.56 17.91
CA ALA A 126 9.17 -6.81 17.40
C ALA A 126 7.66 -6.74 17.12
N ASP A 127 6.90 -6.17 18.05
CA ASP A 127 5.45 -5.97 17.90
C ASP A 127 5.12 -5.03 16.75
N GLN A 128 5.83 -3.90 16.62
CA GLN A 128 5.64 -2.99 15.50
C GLN A 128 5.89 -3.69 14.15
N GLN A 129 6.98 -4.45 14.05
CA GLN A 129 7.32 -5.19 12.83
C GLN A 129 6.30 -6.28 12.53
N LYS A 130 5.79 -6.97 13.56
CA LYS A 130 4.74 -7.96 13.44
C LYS A 130 3.44 -7.33 12.93
N THR A 131 2.94 -6.28 13.57
CA THR A 131 1.73 -5.56 13.15
C THR A 131 1.84 -5.05 11.72
N ARG A 132 3.00 -4.50 11.34
CA ARG A 132 3.25 -4.06 9.96
C ARG A 132 3.14 -5.22 8.97
N THR A 133 3.74 -6.36 9.29
CA THR A 133 3.77 -7.53 8.40
C THR A 133 2.39 -8.17 8.28
N GLU A 134 1.64 -8.26 9.39
CA GLU A 134 0.27 -8.74 9.41
C GLU A 134 -0.64 -7.88 8.55
N LEU A 135 -0.57 -6.55 8.71
CA LEU A 135 -1.37 -5.61 7.92
C LEU A 135 -1.06 -5.72 6.41
N LEU A 136 0.22 -5.80 6.04
CA LEU A 136 0.62 -5.98 4.64
C LEU A 136 0.12 -7.30 4.05
N THR A 137 0.15 -8.37 4.84
CA THR A 137 -0.35 -9.69 4.42
C THR A 137 -1.87 -9.64 4.22
N GLN A 138 -2.61 -9.06 5.17
CA GLN A 138 -4.06 -8.90 5.07
C GLN A 138 -4.46 -8.12 3.81
N PHE A 139 -3.83 -6.97 3.56
CA PHE A 139 -4.12 -6.19 2.34
C PHE A 139 -3.80 -6.97 1.06
N LYS A 140 -2.70 -7.74 1.06
CA LYS A 140 -2.35 -8.57 -0.09
C LYS A 140 -3.41 -9.64 -0.33
N ASP A 141 -3.83 -10.35 0.70
CA ASP A 141 -4.81 -11.43 0.60
C ASP A 141 -6.20 -10.90 0.16
N GLU A 142 -6.59 -9.71 0.64
CA GLU A 142 -7.81 -9.03 0.20
C GLU A 142 -7.74 -8.65 -1.29
N LEU A 143 -6.62 -8.08 -1.74
CA LEU A 143 -6.42 -7.74 -3.15
C LEU A 143 -6.44 -8.98 -4.04
N ASP A 144 -5.77 -10.06 -3.63
CA ASP A 144 -5.74 -11.32 -4.38
C ASP A 144 -7.15 -11.95 -4.45
N THR A 145 -7.91 -11.90 -3.36
CA THR A 145 -9.30 -12.39 -3.32
C THR A 145 -10.21 -11.58 -4.24
N MET A 146 -10.14 -10.24 -4.16
CA MET A 146 -10.93 -9.37 -5.03
C MET A 146 -10.60 -9.59 -6.51
N ARG A 147 -9.30 -9.74 -6.83
CA ARG A 147 -8.85 -10.05 -8.19
C ARG A 147 -9.43 -11.37 -8.69
N GLN A 148 -9.35 -12.43 -7.90
CA GLN A 148 -9.90 -13.75 -8.27
C GLN A 148 -11.41 -13.70 -8.49
N ASN A 149 -12.14 -12.96 -7.66
CA ASN A 149 -13.58 -12.78 -7.82
C ASN A 149 -13.92 -12.05 -9.13
N ILE A 150 -13.22 -10.97 -9.43
CA ILE A 150 -13.41 -10.22 -10.69
C ILE A 150 -13.10 -11.10 -11.90
N ASP A 151 -11.99 -11.83 -11.87
CA ASP A 151 -11.59 -12.72 -12.97
C ASP A 151 -12.62 -13.84 -13.18
N ALA A 152 -13.16 -14.41 -12.10
CA ALA A 152 -14.21 -15.43 -12.16
C ALA A 152 -15.52 -14.89 -12.76
N THR A 153 -16.01 -13.74 -12.28
CA THR A 153 -17.22 -13.11 -12.82
C THR A 153 -17.06 -12.74 -14.30
N ASN A 154 -15.92 -12.16 -14.68
CA ASN A 154 -15.64 -11.84 -16.08
C ASN A 154 -15.62 -13.08 -16.97
N GLN A 155 -15.07 -14.20 -16.48
CA GLN A 155 -15.05 -15.46 -17.20
C GLN A 155 -16.46 -16.03 -17.38
N GLU A 156 -17.30 -15.95 -16.34
CA GLU A 156 -18.70 -16.37 -16.39
C GLU A 156 -19.50 -15.52 -17.38
N GLU A 157 -19.38 -14.19 -17.32
CA GLU A 157 -20.03 -13.27 -18.26
C GLU A 157 -19.62 -13.53 -19.71
N LYS A 158 -18.32 -13.75 -19.94
CA LYS A 158 -17.81 -14.09 -21.26
C LYS A 158 -18.38 -15.41 -21.76
N GLN A 159 -18.47 -16.43 -20.90
CA GLN A 159 -19.03 -17.72 -21.27
C GLN A 159 -20.51 -17.60 -21.61
N MET A 160 -21.29 -16.87 -20.80
CA MET A 160 -22.71 -16.61 -21.07
C MET A 160 -22.92 -15.90 -22.41
N GLU A 161 -22.09 -14.92 -22.75
CA GLU A 161 -22.18 -14.25 -24.05
C GLU A 161 -21.78 -15.18 -25.21
N ILE A 162 -20.78 -16.04 -25.04
CA ILE A 162 -20.45 -17.07 -26.05
C ILE A 162 -21.65 -17.98 -26.28
N ASP A 163 -22.22 -18.57 -25.22
CA ASP A 163 -23.32 -19.53 -25.31
C ASP A 163 -24.56 -18.89 -25.98
N LYS A 164 -24.85 -17.63 -25.64
CA LYS A 164 -25.92 -16.84 -26.26
C LYS A 164 -25.69 -16.60 -27.74
N ARG A 165 -24.46 -16.27 -28.14
CA ARG A 165 -24.11 -16.08 -29.57
C ARG A 165 -24.19 -17.39 -30.34
N GLU A 166 -23.75 -18.50 -29.74
CA GLU A 166 -23.86 -19.83 -30.34
C GLU A 166 -25.32 -20.25 -30.53
N GLU A 167 -26.17 -20.05 -29.52
CA GLU A 167 -27.61 -20.36 -29.64
C GLU A 167 -28.29 -19.49 -30.69
N GLN A 168 -27.98 -18.19 -30.74
CA GLN A 168 -28.50 -17.32 -31.77
C GLN A 168 -28.06 -17.78 -33.17
N HIS A 169 -26.77 -18.10 -33.32
CA HIS A 169 -26.23 -18.60 -34.59
C HIS A 169 -26.88 -19.91 -35.03
N ARG A 170 -27.13 -20.85 -34.09
CA ARG A 170 -27.87 -22.09 -34.36
C ARG A 170 -29.28 -21.80 -34.88
N LYS A 171 -30.00 -20.86 -34.25
CA LYS A 171 -31.33 -20.45 -34.70
C LYS A 171 -31.28 -19.84 -36.10
N ASP A 172 -30.33 -18.96 -36.36
CA ASP A 172 -30.17 -18.29 -37.65
C ASP A 172 -29.88 -19.32 -38.77
N ILE A 173 -29.00 -20.30 -38.52
CA ILE A 173 -28.76 -21.40 -39.46
C ILE A 173 -30.06 -22.17 -39.76
N SER A 174 -30.87 -22.47 -38.75
CA SER A 174 -32.14 -23.18 -38.93
C SER A 174 -33.11 -22.39 -39.82
N VAL A 175 -33.18 -21.07 -39.63
CA VAL A 175 -33.97 -20.17 -40.49
C VAL A 175 -33.41 -20.14 -41.91
N ILE A 176 -32.08 -20.03 -42.05
CA ILE A 176 -31.42 -19.98 -43.35
C ILE A 176 -31.69 -21.25 -44.17
N LYS A 177 -31.58 -22.41 -43.54
CA LYS A 177 -31.81 -23.72 -44.20
C LYS A 177 -33.25 -23.93 -44.68
N LYS A 178 -34.21 -23.14 -44.21
CA LYS A 178 -35.64 -23.26 -44.61
C LYS A 178 -36.00 -22.39 -45.82
N LYS A 179 -35.09 -21.54 -46.30
CA LYS A 179 -35.31 -20.59 -47.40
C LYS A 179 -34.48 -20.94 -48.63
N GLN A 180 -34.85 -20.35 -49.76
CA GLN A 180 -34.06 -20.37 -50.99
C GLN A 180 -33.25 -19.08 -51.09
N TRP A 181 -32.01 -19.17 -51.59
CA TRP A 181 -31.06 -18.06 -51.59
C TRP A 181 -30.57 -17.77 -53.01
N CYS A 182 -30.42 -16.47 -53.29
CA CYS A 182 -29.93 -16.00 -54.57
C CYS A 182 -28.47 -16.38 -54.72
N TRP A 183 -28.13 -17.10 -55.79
CA TRP A 183 -26.74 -17.51 -56.04
C TRP A 183 -25.80 -16.30 -56.19
N GLN A 184 -26.30 -15.18 -56.69
CA GLN A 184 -25.48 -14.01 -57.02
C GLN A 184 -25.22 -13.05 -55.84
N CYS A 185 -26.17 -12.91 -54.91
CA CYS A 185 -26.10 -11.89 -53.86
C CYS A 185 -26.58 -12.35 -52.48
N GLU A 186 -26.88 -13.64 -52.31
CA GLU A 186 -27.27 -14.26 -51.02
C GLU A 186 -28.52 -13.66 -50.37
N SER A 187 -29.28 -12.84 -51.10
CA SER A 187 -30.62 -12.40 -50.68
C SER A 187 -31.64 -13.52 -50.89
N GLU A 188 -32.77 -13.47 -50.19
CA GLU A 188 -33.86 -14.45 -50.36
C GLU A 188 -34.31 -14.51 -51.83
N ALA A 189 -34.30 -15.70 -52.41
CA ALA A 189 -34.63 -15.90 -53.82
C ALA A 189 -36.12 -16.11 -54.02
N ILE A 190 -36.67 -15.49 -55.06
CA ILE A 190 -38.06 -15.61 -55.47
C ILE A 190 -38.21 -16.26 -56.86
N TYR A 191 -37.14 -16.29 -57.65
CA TYR A 191 -37.11 -16.90 -58.98
C TYR A 191 -36.27 -18.18 -58.97
N PHE A 192 -36.88 -19.31 -59.33
CA PHE A 192 -36.19 -20.59 -59.48
C PHE A 192 -35.72 -20.80 -60.92
N CYS A 193 -34.45 -21.17 -61.11
CA CYS A 193 -33.92 -21.55 -62.42
C CYS A 193 -33.87 -23.09 -62.58
N CYS A 194 -33.01 -23.74 -61.80
CA CYS A 194 -32.85 -25.21 -61.74
C CYS A 194 -32.27 -25.63 -60.37
N TRP A 195 -32.01 -26.93 -60.16
CA TRP A 195 -31.49 -27.47 -58.89
C TRP A 195 -30.29 -26.67 -58.36
N ASN A 196 -30.39 -26.20 -57.11
CA ASN A 196 -29.37 -25.40 -56.43
C ASN A 196 -29.00 -24.07 -57.14
N THR A 197 -29.87 -23.51 -57.97
CA THR A 197 -29.68 -22.17 -58.56
C THR A 197 -31.00 -21.40 -58.62
N SER A 198 -31.09 -20.39 -57.75
CA SER A 198 -32.23 -19.48 -57.61
C SER A 198 -31.74 -18.03 -57.58
N TYR A 199 -32.61 -17.07 -57.86
CA TYR A 199 -32.29 -15.64 -57.92
C TYR A 199 -33.35 -14.78 -57.23
N CYS A 200 -32.95 -13.64 -56.67
CA CYS A 200 -33.88 -12.63 -56.14
C CYS A 200 -34.42 -11.68 -57.23
N SER A 201 -33.69 -11.51 -58.34
CA SER A 201 -34.07 -10.63 -59.45
C SER A 201 -33.52 -11.12 -60.79
N VAL A 202 -34.12 -10.64 -61.89
CA VAL A 202 -33.65 -10.90 -63.25
C VAL A 202 -32.25 -10.31 -63.48
N GLU A 203 -31.92 -9.19 -62.83
CA GLU A 203 -30.58 -8.60 -62.88
C GLU A 203 -29.52 -9.55 -62.30
N CYS A 204 -29.80 -10.17 -61.16
CA CYS A 204 -28.92 -11.17 -60.56
C CYS A 204 -28.75 -12.39 -61.46
N GLN A 205 -29.82 -12.81 -62.14
CA GLN A 205 -29.79 -13.89 -63.10
C GLN A 205 -28.91 -13.55 -64.31
N GLN A 206 -29.07 -12.36 -64.90
CA GLN A 206 -28.28 -11.92 -66.06
C GLN A 206 -26.78 -11.83 -65.72
N LYS A 207 -26.43 -11.34 -64.52
CA LYS A 207 -25.04 -11.29 -64.03
C LYS A 207 -24.41 -12.68 -63.92
N HIS A 208 -25.12 -13.66 -63.36
CA HIS A 208 -24.63 -15.04 -63.25
C HIS A 208 -24.73 -15.82 -64.58
N TRP A 209 -25.56 -15.39 -65.53
CA TRP A 209 -25.98 -16.20 -66.68
C TRP A 209 -24.84 -16.72 -67.55
N ALA A 210 -23.83 -15.88 -67.83
CA ALA A 210 -22.69 -16.27 -68.66
C ALA A 210 -21.93 -17.49 -68.10
N MET A 211 -21.92 -17.65 -66.77
CA MET A 211 -21.37 -18.84 -66.10
C MET A 211 -22.40 -19.97 -66.04
N HIS A 212 -23.63 -19.66 -65.63
CA HIS A 212 -24.67 -20.66 -65.38
C HIS A 212 -25.11 -21.44 -66.63
N THR A 213 -25.12 -20.79 -67.81
CA THR A 213 -25.61 -21.40 -69.05
C THR A 213 -24.89 -22.70 -69.45
N LYS A 214 -23.66 -22.93 -68.96
CA LYS A 214 -22.86 -24.12 -69.29
C LYS A 214 -23.36 -25.39 -68.62
N TYR A 215 -24.06 -25.27 -67.50
CA TYR A 215 -24.51 -26.40 -66.67
C TYR A 215 -25.98 -26.27 -66.23
N CYS A 216 -26.72 -25.32 -66.79
CA CYS A 216 -28.15 -25.15 -66.53
C CYS A 216 -28.91 -26.41 -66.94
N LYS A 217 -29.74 -26.93 -66.03
CA LYS A 217 -30.54 -28.16 -66.25
C LYS A 217 -31.98 -27.87 -66.73
N ARG A 218 -32.35 -26.60 -66.88
CA ARG A 218 -33.71 -26.20 -67.31
C ARG A 218 -33.88 -26.46 -68.80
N LYS A 219 -34.88 -27.25 -69.19
CA LYS A 219 -35.20 -27.49 -70.60
C LYS A 219 -35.84 -26.23 -71.20
N ARG A 220 -35.35 -25.77 -72.35
CA ARG A 220 -35.95 -24.65 -73.08
C ARG A 220 -37.35 -25.06 -73.57
N PRO A 221 -38.44 -24.36 -73.19
CA PRO A 221 -39.74 -24.59 -73.80
C PRO A 221 -39.66 -24.20 -75.29
N GLN A 222 -40.16 -25.07 -76.17
CA GLN A 222 -40.14 -24.83 -77.61
C GLN A 222 -41.07 -23.64 -77.93
N GLY A 223 -40.52 -22.50 -78.36
CA GLY A 223 -41.29 -21.42 -79.01
C GLY A 223 -41.34 -20.03 -78.34
N GLN A 224 -40.64 -19.74 -77.23
CA GLN A 224 -40.63 -18.38 -76.65
C GLN A 224 -39.31 -17.62 -76.93
N ARG A 225 -39.44 -16.37 -77.42
CA ARG A 225 -38.33 -15.46 -77.71
C ARG A 225 -37.65 -14.98 -76.41
N LEU A 226 -36.33 -14.90 -76.50
CA LEU A 226 -35.35 -14.55 -75.47
C LEU A 226 -35.54 -13.13 -74.93
N GLN A 227 -36.10 -13.00 -73.74
CA GLN A 227 -35.84 -11.80 -72.91
C GLN A 227 -35.44 -12.14 -71.47
N ASN A 228 -35.70 -13.38 -71.02
CA ASN A 228 -35.22 -13.84 -69.72
C ASN A 228 -34.20 -14.97 -69.92
N PRO A 229 -33.05 -14.93 -69.22
CA PRO A 229 -32.04 -15.97 -69.36
C PRO A 229 -32.50 -17.38 -68.93
N CYS A 230 -33.70 -17.57 -68.39
CA CYS A 230 -34.40 -18.86 -68.20
C CYS A 230 -35.87 -18.64 -67.87
#